data_AF-A0A6P4FKB7-F1
#
_entry.id   AF-A0A6P4FKB7-F1
#
_cell.length_a   1.000
_cell.length_b   1.000
_cell.length_c   1.000
_cell.angle_alpha   90.00
_cell.angle_beta   90.00
_cell.angle_gamma   90.00
#
_symmetry.space_group_name_H-M   'P 1'
#
loop_
_entity.id
_entity.type
_entity.pdbx_description
1 polymer ?
#
loop_
_entity_poly.entity_id
_entity_poly.type
_entity_poly.pdbx_seq_one_letter_code
_entity_poly.pdbx_strand_id
1 'polypeptide(L)'
;MLHLRFAFMAAIPVVLILLLQVSQPTEGFILRLITETLQNNVAGEPILHERTQWDFDPEAAKRARSLYYEKNGFRSAKFIERLGVGLDGRHEDRRVEQGHRDEGRLNGEHNVNYPPPPA
;
A
#
# COMPACT_ATOMS: atom_id res chain seq x y z
N MET A 1 34.35 54.53 46.14
CA MET A 1 34.21 54.63 44.67
C MET A 1 34.81 53.42 43.94
N LEU A 2 36.05 53.01 44.24
CA LEU A 2 36.73 51.90 43.53
C LEU A 2 36.09 50.51 43.78
N HIS A 3 35.71 50.18 45.01
CA HIS A 3 35.06 48.91 45.35
C HIS A 3 33.68 48.71 44.70
N LEU A 4 32.91 49.80 44.53
CA LEU A 4 31.60 49.74 43.87
C LEU A 4 31.76 49.43 42.38
N ARG A 5 32.77 50.02 41.73
CA ARG A 5 33.10 49.74 40.32
C ARG A 5 33.54 48.30 40.11
N PHE A 6 34.36 47.75 41.01
CA PHE A 6 34.76 46.34 40.95
C PHE A 6 33.58 45.38 41.17
N ALA A 7 32.66 45.72 42.07
CA ALA A 7 31.45 44.94 42.28
C ALA A 7 30.56 44.90 41.02
N PHE A 8 30.36 46.04 40.34
CA PHE A 8 29.61 46.08 39.08
C PHE A 8 30.33 45.34 37.94
N MET A 9 31.66 45.49 37.82
CA MET A 9 32.47 44.80 36.81
C MET A 9 32.48 43.29 36.96
N ALA A 10 32.28 42.77 38.18
CA ALA A 10 32.15 41.33 38.45
C ALA A 10 30.69 40.83 38.37
N ALA A 11 29.73 41.64 38.82
CA ALA A 11 28.32 41.25 38.85
C ALA A 11 27.72 41.13 37.45
N ILE A 12 28.04 42.06 36.54
CA ILE A 12 27.51 42.05 35.16
C ILE A 12 27.89 40.77 34.39
N PRO A 13 29.17 40.35 34.33
CA PRO A 13 29.52 39.10 33.64
C PRO A 13 28.95 37.86 34.32
N VAL A 14 28.84 37.85 35.66
CA VAL A 14 28.21 36.73 36.39
C VAL A 14 26.71 36.62 36.07
N VAL A 15 26.00 37.75 36.04
CA VAL A 15 24.58 37.79 35.64
C VAL A 15 24.42 37.39 34.17
N LEU A 16 25.32 37.81 33.29
CA LEU A 16 25.29 37.43 31.88
C LEU A 16 25.50 35.91 31.69
N ILE A 17 26.44 35.32 32.42
CA ILE A 17 26.69 33.88 32.42
C ILE A 17 25.46 33.11 32.94
N LEU A 18 24.84 33.58 34.01
CA LEU A 18 23.61 32.99 34.55
C LEU A 18 22.45 33.06 33.54
N LEU A 19 22.30 34.18 32.83
CA LEU A 19 21.28 34.33 31.79
C LEU A 19 21.50 33.37 30.61
N LEU A 20 22.76 33.18 30.19
CA LEU A 20 23.13 32.24 29.13
C LEU A 20 22.94 30.77 29.54
N GLN A 21 23.06 30.43 30.83
CA GLN A 21 22.77 29.08 31.32
C GLN A 21 21.27 28.80 31.44
N VAL A 22 20.44 29.83 31.61
CA VAL A 22 18.97 29.70 31.66
C VAL A 22 18.35 29.69 30.26
N SER A 23 19.00 30.30 29.26
CA SER A 23 18.55 30.23 27.87
C SER A 23 18.64 28.79 27.36
N GLN A 24 17.47 28.15 27.20
CA GLN A 24 17.34 26.81 26.62
C GLN A 24 17.80 26.83 25.15
N PRO A 25 18.39 25.74 24.63
CA PRO A 25 18.82 25.67 23.23
C PRO A 25 17.61 25.76 22.28
N THR A 26 17.52 26.88 21.57
CA THR A 26 16.47 27.20 20.59
C THR A 26 16.44 26.22 19.40
N GLU A 27 17.51 25.45 19.19
CA GLU A 27 17.62 24.43 18.13
C GLU A 27 16.55 23.35 18.23
N GLY A 28 16.10 23.03 19.45
CA GLY A 28 15.07 22.02 19.67
C GLY A 28 13.74 22.38 19.02
N PHE A 29 13.38 23.67 18.96
CA PHE A 29 12.07 24.09 18.43
C PHE A 29 12.00 23.97 16.91
N ILE A 30 13.02 24.46 16.19
CA ILE A 30 13.02 24.42 14.73
C ILE A 30 13.14 22.98 14.23
N LEU A 31 14.03 22.19 14.83
CA LEU A 31 14.17 20.78 14.49
C LEU A 31 12.88 20.03 14.77
N ARG A 32 12.23 20.28 15.91
CA ARG A 32 10.93 19.68 16.27
C ARG A 32 9.82 20.09 15.32
N LEU A 33 9.75 21.35 14.91
CA LEU A 33 8.76 21.83 13.94
C LEU A 33 8.93 21.11 12.59
N ILE A 34 10.17 20.97 12.10
CA ILE A 34 10.46 20.28 10.84
C ILE A 34 10.13 18.80 10.96
N THR A 35 10.56 18.12 12.03
CA THR A 35 10.32 16.69 12.21
C THR A 35 8.84 16.38 12.41
N GLU A 36 8.12 17.14 13.23
CA GLU A 36 6.68 16.96 13.43
C GLU A 36 5.90 17.23 12.14
N THR A 37 6.25 18.27 11.37
CA THR A 37 5.61 18.55 10.08
C THR A 37 5.83 17.41 9.09
N LEU A 38 7.06 16.92 8.96
CA LEU A 38 7.36 15.81 8.05
C LEU A 38 6.68 14.50 8.49
N GLN A 39 6.73 14.16 9.77
CA GLN A 39 6.11 12.95 10.30
C GLN A 39 4.59 12.96 10.11
N ASN A 40 3.92 14.08 10.40
CA ASN A 40 2.48 14.19 10.24
C ASN A 40 2.03 14.13 8.77
N ASN A 41 2.85 14.62 7.82
CA ASN A 41 2.53 14.52 6.39
C ASN A 41 2.83 13.14 5.78
N VAL A 42 3.85 12.44 6.27
CA VAL A 42 4.26 11.12 5.72
C VAL A 42 3.50 9.96 6.36
N ALA A 43 3.36 9.97 7.69
CA ALA A 43 2.73 8.89 8.45
C ALA A 43 1.29 9.21 8.86
N GLY A 44 0.83 10.44 8.65
CA GLY A 44 -0.43 10.92 9.21
C GLY A 44 -0.33 11.23 10.70
N GLU A 45 -1.22 12.06 11.22
CA GLU A 45 -1.31 12.28 12.65
C GLU A 45 -1.71 10.97 13.37
N PRO A 46 -1.10 10.61 14.52
CA PRO A 46 -1.34 9.33 15.21
C PRO A 46 -2.77 9.15 15.75
N ILE A 47 -3.69 10.06 15.42
CA ILE A 47 -5.12 10.00 15.74
C ILE A 47 -5.85 8.99 14.85
N LEU A 48 -5.38 8.76 13.61
CA LEU A 48 -6.08 7.93 12.61
C LEU A 48 -5.66 6.46 12.56
N HIS A 49 -4.75 6.03 13.43
CA HIS A 49 -4.30 4.64 13.45
C HIS A 49 -5.34 3.77 14.18
N GLU A 50 -6.38 3.35 13.47
CA GLU A 50 -7.32 2.35 13.97
C GLU A 50 -6.59 1.02 14.14
N ARG A 51 -6.71 0.42 15.34
CA ARG A 51 -6.19 -0.94 15.57
C ARG A 51 -7.07 -1.94 14.85
N THR A 52 -6.74 -2.25 13.60
CA THR A 52 -7.41 -3.32 12.86
C THR A 52 -6.90 -4.68 13.32
N GLN A 53 -7.80 -5.53 13.80
CA GLN A 53 -7.52 -6.95 13.99
C GLN A 53 -7.85 -7.71 12.71
N TRP A 54 -6.92 -8.54 12.25
CA TRP A 54 -7.08 -9.39 11.08
C TRP A 54 -7.12 -10.85 11.54
N ASP A 55 -8.17 -11.57 11.16
CA ASP A 55 -8.25 -13.01 11.37
C ASP A 55 -7.60 -13.73 10.18
N PHE A 56 -6.35 -14.17 10.36
CA PHE A 56 -5.60 -14.89 9.34
C PHE A 56 -5.85 -16.39 9.46
N ASP A 57 -6.76 -16.91 8.64
CA ASP A 57 -6.91 -18.35 8.47
C ASP A 57 -5.82 -18.91 7.52
N PRO A 58 -4.88 -19.74 8.00
CA PRO A 58 -3.81 -20.30 7.18
C PRO A 58 -4.33 -21.23 6.07
N GLU A 59 -5.55 -21.77 6.21
CA GLU A 59 -6.15 -22.68 5.24
C GLU A 59 -7.05 -21.98 4.21
N ALA A 60 -7.36 -20.69 4.41
CA ALA A 60 -8.22 -19.92 3.51
C ALA A 60 -7.69 -19.94 2.06
N ALA A 61 -6.38 -19.78 1.88
CA ALA A 61 -5.76 -19.84 0.56
C ALA A 61 -5.90 -21.21 -0.12
N LYS A 62 -5.80 -22.31 0.65
CA LYS A 62 -5.95 -23.67 0.10
C LYS A 62 -7.39 -23.94 -0.34
N ARG A 63 -8.37 -23.52 0.47
CA ARG A 63 -9.81 -23.62 0.14
C ARG A 63 -10.18 -22.74 -1.06
N ALA A 64 -9.66 -21.51 -1.12
CA ALA A 64 -9.88 -20.63 -2.26
C ALA A 64 -9.27 -21.19 -3.56
N ARG A 65 -8.11 -21.87 -3.47
CA ARG A 65 -7.42 -22.46 -4.62
C ARG A 65 -8.23 -23.57 -5.29
N SER A 66 -8.86 -24.48 -4.53
CA SER A 66 -9.67 -25.54 -5.13
C SER A 66 -10.88 -24.95 -5.87
N LEU A 67 -11.60 -24.03 -5.24
CA LEU A 67 -12.72 -23.31 -5.84
C LEU A 67 -12.29 -22.52 -7.09
N TYR A 68 -11.10 -21.91 -7.05
CA TYR A 68 -10.55 -21.18 -8.19
C TYR A 68 -10.29 -22.10 -9.38
N TYR A 69 -9.65 -23.26 -9.19
CA TYR A 69 -9.38 -24.20 -10.28
C TYR A 69 -10.64 -24.81 -10.85
N GLU A 70 -11.63 -25.12 -10.01
CA GLU A 70 -12.92 -25.61 -10.46
C GLU A 70 -13.62 -24.59 -11.36
N LYS A 71 -13.66 -23.31 -10.92
CA LYS A 71 -14.32 -22.22 -11.64
C LYS A 71 -13.58 -21.75 -12.89
N ASN A 72 -12.25 -21.69 -12.85
CA ASN A 72 -11.42 -21.03 -13.88
C ASN A 72 -10.57 -22.01 -14.70
N GLY A 73 -10.53 -23.28 -14.33
CA GLY A 73 -9.69 -24.29 -14.97
C GLY A 73 -8.21 -24.17 -14.61
N PHE A 74 -7.41 -25.13 -15.07
CA PHE A 74 -5.96 -25.10 -14.92
C PHE A 74 -5.38 -23.84 -15.57
N ARG A 75 -4.55 -23.10 -14.82
CA ARG A 75 -3.96 -21.81 -15.24
C ARG A 75 -4.98 -20.81 -15.79
N SER A 76 -6.22 -20.86 -15.28
CA SER A 76 -7.27 -19.90 -15.63
C SER A 76 -7.72 -19.95 -17.09
N ALA A 77 -7.49 -21.08 -17.78
CA ALA A 77 -7.86 -21.22 -19.19
C ALA A 77 -9.34 -20.90 -19.47
N LYS A 78 -10.28 -21.40 -18.64
CA LYS A 78 -11.72 -21.10 -18.77
C LYS A 78 -12.02 -19.61 -18.56
N PHE A 79 -11.29 -18.98 -17.66
CA PHE A 79 -11.48 -17.56 -17.35
C PHE A 79 -11.01 -16.68 -18.50
N ILE A 80 -9.83 -16.96 -19.07
CA ILE A 80 -9.27 -16.25 -20.21
C ILE A 80 -10.21 -16.38 -21.42
N GLU A 81 -10.73 -17.58 -21.69
CA GLU A 81 -11.72 -17.81 -22.74
C GLU A 81 -12.98 -16.96 -22.51
N ARG A 82 -13.54 -16.96 -21.30
CA ARG A 82 -14.71 -16.12 -20.93
C ARG A 82 -14.45 -14.62 -21.14
N LEU A 83 -13.26 -14.13 -20.81
CA LEU A 83 -12.89 -12.74 -21.05
C LEU A 83 -12.88 -12.42 -22.56
N GLY A 84 -12.37 -13.33 -23.39
CA GLY A 84 -12.34 -13.17 -24.84
C GLY A 84 -13.73 -13.13 -25.48
N VAL A 85 -14.68 -13.93 -24.96
CA VAL A 85 -16.06 -13.98 -25.45
C VAL A 85 -17.00 -12.97 -24.80
N GLY A 86 -16.50 -11.91 -24.14
CA GLY A 86 -17.27 -10.76 -23.60
C GLY A 86 -18.42 -11.10 -22.64
N LEU A 87 -19.32 -10.15 -22.36
CA LEU A 87 -20.40 -10.27 -21.35
C LEU A 87 -21.83 -10.07 -21.91
N ASP A 88 -21.97 -9.86 -23.22
CA ASP A 88 -23.24 -9.49 -23.87
C ASP A 88 -24.19 -10.66 -24.18
N GLY A 89 -23.89 -11.87 -23.69
CA GLY A 89 -24.67 -13.08 -23.94
C GLY A 89 -24.44 -13.75 -25.31
N ARG A 90 -23.69 -13.12 -26.24
CA ARG A 90 -23.36 -13.68 -27.56
C ARG A 90 -22.07 -14.49 -27.53
N HIS A 91 -21.94 -15.36 -26.52
CA HIS A 91 -20.71 -16.11 -26.28
C HIS A 91 -20.49 -17.21 -27.33
N GLU A 92 -21.57 -17.86 -27.77
CA GLU A 92 -21.52 -18.97 -28.73
C GLU A 92 -21.09 -18.49 -30.12
N ASP A 93 -21.70 -17.42 -30.65
CA ASP A 93 -21.34 -16.86 -31.96
C ASP A 93 -19.86 -16.46 -32.03
N ARG A 94 -19.35 -15.83 -30.95
CA ARG A 94 -17.95 -15.39 -30.87
C ARG A 94 -16.97 -16.54 -30.66
N ARG A 95 -17.41 -17.64 -30.04
CA ARG A 95 -16.63 -18.88 -29.96
C ARG A 95 -16.49 -19.51 -31.34
N VAL A 96 -17.57 -19.57 -32.12
CA VAL A 96 -17.53 -20.07 -33.49
C VAL A 96 -16.58 -19.23 -34.34
N GLU A 97 -16.70 -17.91 -34.26
CA GLU A 97 -15.79 -16.98 -34.96
C GLU A 97 -14.33 -17.18 -34.52
N GLN A 98 -14.08 -17.38 -33.23
CA GLN A 98 -12.74 -17.67 -32.72
C GLN A 98 -12.20 -19.01 -33.22
N GLY A 99 -13.04 -20.05 -33.26
CA GLY A 99 -12.69 -21.35 -33.82
C GLY A 99 -12.25 -21.25 -35.28
N HIS A 100 -12.97 -20.48 -36.10
CA HIS A 100 -12.59 -20.22 -37.49
C HIS A 100 -11.27 -19.43 -37.61
N ARG A 101 -11.00 -18.48 -36.70
CA ARG A 101 -9.74 -17.70 -36.70
C ARG A 101 -8.53 -18.52 -36.27
N ASP A 102 -8.75 -19.46 -35.35
CA ASP A 102 -7.68 -20.24 -34.71
C ASP A 102 -7.32 -21.50 -35.51
N GLU A 103 -8.08 -21.81 -36.57
CA GLU A 103 -7.77 -22.87 -37.54
C GLU A 103 -6.36 -22.68 -38.13
N GLY A 104 -5.48 -23.67 -37.91
CA GLY A 104 -4.11 -23.66 -38.41
C GLY A 104 -3.09 -22.78 -37.65
N ARG A 105 -3.51 -21.99 -36.64
CA ARG A 105 -2.58 -21.15 -35.85
C ARG A 105 -2.03 -21.82 -34.59
N LEU A 106 -2.61 -22.96 -34.16
CA LEU A 106 -2.21 -23.73 -32.97
C LEU A 106 -2.42 -25.26 -33.11
N ASN A 107 -2.40 -25.82 -34.33
CA ASN A 107 -2.82 -27.21 -34.61
C ASN A 107 -4.24 -27.58 -34.12
N GLY A 108 -5.09 -26.58 -33.84
CA GLY A 108 -6.44 -26.81 -33.32
C GLY A 108 -6.51 -27.18 -31.83
N GLU A 109 -5.39 -27.17 -31.09
CA GLU A 109 -5.42 -27.34 -29.64
C GLU A 109 -5.89 -26.04 -28.96
N HIS A 110 -7.20 -25.86 -28.90
CA HIS A 110 -7.82 -24.96 -27.94
C HIS A 110 -8.30 -25.78 -26.74
N ASN A 111 -8.05 -25.31 -25.52
CA ASN A 111 -8.60 -25.94 -24.32
C ASN A 111 -10.11 -25.64 -24.28
N VAL A 112 -10.91 -26.41 -25.01
CA VAL A 112 -12.37 -26.29 -25.03
C VAL A 112 -12.89 -26.85 -23.71
N ASN A 113 -13.24 -25.95 -22.80
CA ASN A 113 -13.36 -26.31 -21.39
C ASN A 113 -14.78 -25.99 -20.87
N TYR A 114 -15.76 -26.18 -21.77
CA TYR A 114 -17.20 -26.15 -21.52
C TYR A 114 -17.76 -27.58 -21.51
N PRO A 115 -18.83 -27.85 -20.72
CA PRO A 115 -19.56 -29.10 -20.88
C PRO A 115 -20.05 -29.20 -22.33
N PRO A 116 -20.03 -30.41 -22.94
CA PRO A 116 -20.56 -30.60 -24.28
C PRO A 116 -22.03 -30.14 -24.32
N PRO A 117 -22.52 -29.69 -25.48
CA PRO A 117 -23.94 -29.43 -25.66
C PRO A 117 -24.73 -30.66 -25.19
N PRO A 118 -25.90 -30.47 -24.52
CA PRO A 118 -26.76 -31.59 -24.20
C PRO A 118 -27.08 -32.37 -25.47
N ALA A 119 -26.95 -33.69 -25.40
CA ALA A 119 -27.21 -34.62 -26.50
C ALA A 119 -28.68 -34.60 -26.93
#